data_AF-A0A945LTT7-F1
#
_entry.id   AF-A0A945LTT7-F1
#
_cell.length_a   1.000
_cell.length_b   1.000
_cell.length_c   1.000
_cell.angle_alpha   90.00
_cell.angle_beta   90.00
_cell.angle_gamma   90.00
#
_symmetry.space_group_name_H-M   'P 1'
#
loop_
_entity.id
_entity.type
_entity.pdbx_description
1 polymer ?
#
loop_
_entity_poly.entity_id
_entity_poly.type
_entity_poly.pdbx_seq_one_letter_code
_entity_poly.pdbx_strand_id
1 'polypeptide(L)'
;MSGSQIIPLILGGDRETLAAATRFEAQGILAPPIRPPTVPEGAARLRISLTSAHGEAELTALKDAAAGLEAGRGTLTRKATS
;
A
#
# COMPACT_ATOMS: atom_id res chain seq x y z
N MET A 1 7.31 -4.42 -22.34
CA MET A 1 6.14 -4.66 -21.47
C MET A 1 6.45 -4.07 -20.11
N SER A 2 5.93 -2.89 -19.79
CA SER A 2 6.18 -2.24 -18.50
C SER A 2 5.16 -2.76 -17.49
N GLY A 3 5.56 -3.71 -16.64
CA GLY A 3 4.69 -4.29 -15.62
C GLY A 3 4.53 -3.33 -14.44
N SER A 4 3.39 -2.69 -14.29
CA SER A 4 3.04 -2.02 -13.03
C SER A 4 2.36 -3.04 -12.11
N GLN A 5 2.98 -3.35 -10.99
CA GLN A 5 2.40 -4.20 -9.93
C GLN A 5 1.61 -3.32 -8.96
N ILE A 6 0.35 -3.70 -8.71
CA ILE A 6 -0.48 -3.04 -7.72
C ILE A 6 -0.59 -3.95 -6.50
N ILE A 7 -0.11 -3.49 -5.35
CA ILE A 7 -0.15 -4.24 -4.09
C ILE A 7 -1.21 -3.63 -3.17
N PRO A 8 -2.27 -4.39 -2.82
CA PRO A 8 -3.23 -3.95 -1.81
C PRO A 8 -2.66 -4.18 -0.40
N LEU A 9 -2.60 -3.14 0.42
CA LEU A 9 -2.26 -3.24 1.85
C LEU A 9 -3.52 -3.01 2.67
N ILE A 10 -4.07 -4.06 3.26
CA ILE A 10 -5.27 -3.99 4.10
C ILE A 10 -4.83 -3.65 5.52
N LEU A 11 -5.28 -2.49 6.01
CA LEU A 11 -4.99 -2.01 7.36
C LEU A 11 -6.23 -2.09 8.25
N GLY A 12 -7.42 -2.14 7.66
CA GLY A 12 -8.69 -2.28 8.34
C GLY A 12 -9.20 -0.97 8.94
N GLY A 13 -8.35 -0.21 9.64
CA GLY A 13 -8.69 1.10 10.19
C GLY A 13 -8.58 2.24 9.18
N ASP A 14 -9.52 3.19 9.21
CA ASP A 14 -9.49 4.39 8.34
C ASP A 14 -8.30 5.30 8.67
N ARG A 15 -8.02 5.49 9.97
CA ARG A 15 -6.94 6.36 10.47
C ARG A 15 -5.57 5.79 10.13
N GLU A 16 -5.39 4.49 10.30
CA GLU A 16 -4.16 3.80 9.93
C GLU A 16 -3.93 3.86 8.43
N THR A 17 -4.99 3.65 7.63
CA THR A 17 -4.95 3.76 6.18
C THR A 17 -4.53 5.15 5.72
N LEU A 18 -5.10 6.20 6.34
CA LEU A 18 -4.71 7.58 6.06
C LEU A 18 -3.25 7.89 6.46
N ALA A 19 -2.87 7.54 7.68
CA ALA A 19 -1.53 7.81 8.19
C ALA A 19 -0.46 7.10 7.34
N ALA A 20 -0.74 5.86 6.95
CA ALA A 20 0.10 5.10 6.05
C ALA A 20 0.17 5.75 4.66
N ALA A 21 -0.96 6.18 4.06
CA ALA A 21 -0.96 6.89 2.77
C ALA A 21 0.00 8.10 2.78
N THR A 22 -0.10 8.94 3.81
CA THR A 22 0.77 10.11 3.95
C THR A 22 2.25 9.74 4.10
N ARG A 23 2.56 8.65 4.83
CA ARG A 23 3.94 8.15 4.94
C ARG A 23 4.49 7.68 3.59
N PHE A 24 3.69 6.92 2.83
CA PHE A 24 4.08 6.47 1.50
C PHE A 24 4.27 7.65 0.54
N GLU A 25 3.38 8.64 0.55
CA GLU A 25 3.52 9.86 -0.27
C GLU A 25 4.80 10.64 0.09
N ALA A 26 5.16 10.73 1.38
CA ALA A 26 6.40 11.37 1.82
C ALA A 26 7.67 10.65 1.33
N GLN A 27 7.57 9.35 1.05
CA GLN A 27 8.63 8.53 0.47
C GLN A 27 8.58 8.52 -1.08
N GLY A 28 7.69 9.30 -1.71
CA GLY A 28 7.51 9.33 -3.15
C GLY A 28 6.70 8.16 -3.73
N ILE A 29 6.09 7.34 -2.88
CA ILE A 29 5.31 6.17 -3.27
C ILE A 29 3.82 6.54 -3.36
N LEU A 30 3.23 6.37 -4.53
CA LEU A 30 1.79 6.56 -4.75
C LEU A 30 1.00 5.38 -4.15
N ALA A 31 0.42 5.62 -2.97
CA ALA A 31 -0.43 4.67 -2.26
C ALA A 31 -1.78 5.28 -1.86
N PRO A 32 -2.69 5.55 -2.82
CA PRO A 32 -4.00 6.11 -2.51
C PRO A 32 -4.82 5.23 -1.55
N PRO A 33 -5.40 5.81 -0.47
CA PRO A 33 -6.26 5.10 0.47
C PRO A 33 -7.65 4.83 -0.11
N ILE A 34 -8.10 3.58 -0.03
CA ILE A 34 -9.47 3.15 -0.36
C ILE A 34 -10.23 2.97 0.95
N ARG A 35 -11.27 3.79 1.14
CA ARG A 35 -12.06 3.90 2.38
C ARG A 35 -13.58 3.80 2.07
N PRO A 36 -14.44 3.58 3.08
CA PRO A 36 -15.89 3.65 2.92
C PRO A 36 -16.36 4.97 2.29
N PRO A 37 -17.49 4.99 1.53
CA PRO A 37 -18.49 3.92 1.36
C PRO A 37 -18.12 2.87 0.28
N THR A 38 -16.99 3.03 -0.40
CA THR A 38 -16.60 2.17 -1.53
C THR A 38 -16.09 0.79 -1.10
N VAL A 39 -15.79 0.61 0.20
CA VAL A 39 -15.45 -0.68 0.84
C VAL A 39 -16.13 -0.75 2.21
N PRO A 40 -16.42 -1.96 2.74
CA PRO A 40 -16.97 -2.13 4.09
C PRO A 40 -16.09 -1.47 5.18
N GLU A 41 -16.72 -1.02 6.25
CA GLU A 41 -16.01 -0.58 7.46
C GLU A 41 -15.12 -1.72 7.98
N GLY A 42 -13.90 -1.41 8.41
CA GLY A 42 -12.93 -2.44 8.81
C GLY A 42 -12.19 -3.11 7.65
N ALA A 43 -12.47 -2.75 6.39
CA ALA A 43 -11.78 -3.25 5.20
C ALA A 43 -11.00 -2.16 4.44
N ALA A 44 -10.66 -1.07 5.12
CA ALA A 44 -9.86 0.01 4.54
C ALA A 44 -8.49 -0.53 4.09
N ARG A 45 -8.07 -0.12 2.90
CA ARG A 45 -6.86 -0.62 2.25
C ARG A 45 -6.16 0.44 1.43
N LEU A 46 -4.85 0.37 1.34
CA LEU A 46 -4.04 1.17 0.45
C LEU A 46 -3.81 0.46 -0.86
N ARG A 47 -3.84 1.21 -1.95
CA ARG A 47 -3.48 0.71 -3.28
C ARG A 47 -2.10 1.18 -3.65
N ILE A 48 -1.08 0.38 -3.35
CA ILE A 48 0.32 0.74 -3.61
C ILE A 48 0.65 0.40 -5.06
N SER A 49 1.03 1.40 -5.84
CA SER A 49 1.44 1.20 -7.23
C SER A 49 2.96 1.16 -7.32
N LEU A 50 3.52 -0.04 -7.57
CA LEU A 50 4.94 -0.25 -7.84
C LEU A 50 5.13 -0.56 -9.32
N THR A 51 5.81 0.30 -10.06
CA THR A 51 6.30 0.01 -11.41
C THR A 51 7.55 -0.89 -11.38
N SER A 52 7.72 -1.79 -12.36
CA SER A 52 8.91 -2.67 -12.48
C SER A 52 10.26 -1.93 -12.66
N ALA A 53 10.27 -0.59 -12.72
CA ALA A 53 11.49 0.22 -12.71
C ALA A 53 12.02 0.49 -11.29
N HIS A 54 11.25 0.16 -10.25
CA HIS A 54 11.62 0.43 -8.87
C HIS A 54 12.69 -0.57 -8.39
N GLY A 55 13.89 -0.03 -8.17
CA GLY A 55 15.01 -0.75 -7.56
C GLY A 55 14.81 -1.01 -6.06
N GLU A 56 15.81 -1.64 -5.45
CA GLU A 56 15.82 -2.02 -4.02
C GLU A 56 15.52 -0.85 -3.05
N ALA A 57 15.74 0.40 -3.48
CA ALA A 57 15.44 1.60 -2.72
C ALA A 57 13.94 1.76 -2.43
N GLU A 58 13.07 1.55 -3.43
CA GLU A 58 11.61 1.67 -3.25
C GLU A 58 11.08 0.55 -2.36
N LEU A 59 11.68 -0.65 -2.46
CA LEU A 59 11.34 -1.77 -1.59
C LEU A 59 11.78 -1.52 -0.15
N THR A 60 12.91 -0.86 0.05
CA THR A 60 13.39 -0.41 1.36
C THR A 60 12.46 0.65 1.92
N ALA A 61 12.11 1.67 1.14
CA ALA A 61 11.15 2.70 1.54
C ALA A 61 9.76 2.11 1.86
N LEU A 62 9.31 1.11 1.10
CA LEU A 62 8.09 0.36 1.39
C LEU A 62 8.17 -0.36 2.73
N LYS A 63 9.30 -1.05 2.99
CA LYS A 63 9.55 -1.74 4.26
C LYS A 63 9.61 -0.79 5.44
N ASP A 64 10.27 0.36 5.29
CA ASP A 64 10.37 1.38 6.34
C ASP A 64 9.02 2.06 6.59
N ALA A 65 8.25 2.36 5.55
CA ALA A 65 6.90 2.90 5.69
C ALA A 65 5.93 1.87 6.32
N ALA A 66 6.17 0.57 6.10
CA ALA A 66 5.46 -0.52 6.75
C ALA A 66 5.99 -0.84 8.16
N ALA A 67 7.22 -0.46 8.49
CA ALA A 67 7.82 -0.65 9.81
C ALA A 67 7.09 0.26 10.82
N GLY A 68 6.22 -0.34 11.61
CA GLY A 68 5.33 0.36 12.55
C GLY A 68 3.87 0.43 12.13
N LEU A 69 3.51 -0.16 10.98
CA LEU A 69 2.16 -0.62 10.73
C LEU A 69 2.10 -2.07 11.24
N GLU A 70 1.45 -2.29 12.38
CA GLU A 70 1.11 -3.64 12.84
C GLU A 70 0.11 -4.21 11.84
N ALA A 71 0.62 -4.84 10.77
CA ALA A 71 -0.20 -5.40 9.71
C ALA A 71 -1.07 -6.49 10.33
N GLY A 72 -2.31 -6.14 10.66
CA GLY A 72 -3.35 -7.09 11.02
C GLY A 72 -3.57 -8.05 9.86
N ARG A 73 -2.77 -9.13 9.79
CA ARG A 73 -2.88 -10.22 8.80
C ARG A 73 -3.00 -9.75 7.35
N GLY A 74 -2.36 -8.63 6.99
CA GLY A 74 -2.37 -8.09 5.64
C GLY A 74 -1.40 -8.83 4.72
N THR A 75 -1.86 -9.89 4.06
CA THR A 75 -1.06 -10.60 3.05
C THR A 75 -0.76 -9.66 1.88
N LEU A 76 0.51 -9.32 1.67
CA LEU A 76 0.99 -8.63 0.46
C LEU A 76 0.84 -9.58 -0.74
N THR A 77 -0.36 -9.68 -1.30
CA THR A 77 -0.59 -10.55 -2.45
C THR A 77 -0.10 -9.84 -3.71
N ARG A 78 0.92 -10.40 -4.37
CA ARG A 78 1.37 -9.93 -5.69
C ARG A 78 0.32 -10.32 -6.71
N LYS A 79 -0.65 -9.45 -6.98
CA LYS A 79 -1.53 -9.63 -8.14
C LYS A 79 -0.84 -8.97 -9.33
N ALA A 80 -0.13 -9.78 -10.13
CA ALA A 80 0.34 -9.36 -11.44
C ALA A 80 -0.90 -9.15 -12.32
N THR A 81 -1.23 -7.90 -12.61
CA THR A 81 -2.18 -7.58 -13.68
C THR A 81 -1.47 -7.94 -14.99
N SER A 82 -1.95 -9.02 -15.63
CA SER A 82 -1.52 -9.47 -16.96
C SER A 82 -2.03 -8.55 -18.05
#